data_AF-A0A9W8JRH1-F1
#
_entry.id   AF-A0A9W8JRH1-F1
#
_cell.length_a   1.000
_cell.length_b   1.000
_cell.length_c   1.000
_cell.angle_alpha   90.00
_cell.angle_beta   90.00
_cell.angle_gamma   90.00
#
_symmetry.space_group_name_H-M   'P 1'
#
loop_
_entity.id
_entity.type
_entity.pdbx_description
1 polymer ?
#
loop_
_entity_poly.entity_id
_entity_poly.type
_entity_poly.pdbx_seq_one_letter_code
_entity_poly.pdbx_strand_id
1 'polypeptide(L)'
;MRQKKAAKEAEARRQKLREEAKAAAAAAEQKRLEEEAAEKKRLAEEVAEKKRLEEEAAEQKRLEEAEAEKKRLEEEEAAAAEKKRLDDEAAATIEKKRLDDEVTLNAEISQLAAEEDERLKIEAEQQKAEEQELKRQEDEEKHQQEQADLVAADAAVAAALQDKLADAARLNPSGPTNVDQEAPDPFSPIDPHAADANVIPEQPEYEESVLSEMSEAPGKVQDRLDRVILWKAQIVEIENQIRMLKAQVTSAIAGGDVGAVAEKSVELQRTEKVLRKMQKKEQRRWDNGVEGEVAENPLDTADTITLDGLGPGDAKKRVQEKLEELLSPTAKSLKLTITPAKGKDGKKHTKGLTDIFVMFLLLDYTKTSTDAIKMSRIDIPPEDFATWLTAYRIAATREESEDW
;
A
#
# COMPACT_ATOMS: atom_id res chain seq x y z
N MET A 1 9.60 -17.52 131.28
CA MET A 1 8.91 -16.34 130.68
C MET A 1 9.83 -15.46 129.84
N ARG A 2 11.02 -15.03 130.31
CA ARG A 2 11.92 -14.13 129.56
C ARG A 2 12.45 -14.70 128.22
N GLN A 3 12.80 -15.99 128.16
CA GLN A 3 13.26 -16.63 126.92
C GLN A 3 12.17 -16.73 125.82
N LYS A 4 10.91 -16.99 126.20
CA LYS A 4 9.78 -16.99 125.25
C LYS A 4 9.48 -15.59 124.69
N LYS A 5 9.70 -14.53 125.48
CA LYS A 5 9.54 -13.14 125.02
C LYS A 5 10.62 -12.75 124.00
N ALA A 6 11.88 -13.13 124.24
CA ALA A 6 12.98 -12.88 123.31
C ALA A 6 12.84 -13.63 121.98
N ALA A 7 12.36 -14.88 121.99
CA ALA A 7 12.09 -15.64 120.76
C ALA A 7 10.98 -15.00 119.92
N LYS A 8 9.87 -14.56 120.55
CA LYS A 8 8.76 -13.88 119.87
C LYS A 8 9.18 -12.53 119.27
N GLU A 9 10.07 -11.80 119.95
CA GLU A 9 10.61 -10.52 119.45
C GLU A 9 11.60 -10.72 118.29
N ALA A 10 12.42 -11.76 118.32
CA ALA A 10 13.30 -12.14 117.20
C ALA A 10 12.51 -12.60 115.97
N GLU A 11 11.40 -13.33 116.16
CA GLU A 11 10.51 -13.75 115.07
C GLU A 11 9.79 -12.55 114.45
N ALA A 12 9.27 -11.63 115.27
CA ALA A 12 8.66 -10.38 114.78
C ALA A 12 9.67 -9.51 114.01
N ARG A 13 10.93 -9.44 114.45
CA ARG A 13 12.00 -8.73 113.73
C ARG A 13 12.36 -9.39 112.40
N ARG A 14 12.36 -10.74 112.35
CA ARG A 14 12.54 -11.49 111.10
C ARG A 14 11.37 -11.33 110.13
N GLN A 15 10.14 -11.26 110.64
CA GLN A 15 8.96 -10.97 109.81
C GLN A 15 9.05 -9.56 109.22
N LYS A 16 9.37 -8.53 110.03
CA LYS A 16 9.58 -7.17 109.54
C LYS A 16 10.68 -7.08 108.47
N LEU A 17 11.83 -7.73 108.68
CA LEU A 17 12.91 -7.75 107.67
C LEU A 17 12.50 -8.49 106.39
N ARG A 18 11.66 -9.53 106.48
CA ARG A 18 11.12 -10.22 105.29
C ARG A 18 10.10 -9.37 104.55
N GLU A 19 9.24 -8.64 105.26
CA GLU A 19 8.29 -7.72 104.65
C GLU A 19 9.00 -6.52 104.01
N GLU A 20 10.02 -5.97 104.67
CA GLU A 20 10.86 -4.90 104.14
C GLU A 20 11.65 -5.37 102.90
N ALA A 21 12.23 -6.58 102.93
CA ALA A 21 12.90 -7.15 101.76
C ALA A 21 11.93 -7.42 100.59
N LYS A 22 10.69 -7.86 100.88
CA LYS A 22 9.64 -8.02 99.85
C LYS A 22 9.20 -6.68 99.28
N ALA A 23 9.04 -5.65 100.11
CA ALA A 23 8.69 -4.31 99.66
C ALA A 23 9.80 -3.69 98.80
N ALA A 24 11.08 -3.88 99.18
CA ALA A 24 12.22 -3.45 98.39
C ALA A 24 12.32 -4.19 97.04
N ALA A 25 12.05 -5.49 97.02
CA ALA A 25 12.01 -6.27 95.78
C ALA A 25 10.86 -5.83 94.85
N ALA A 26 9.67 -5.59 95.40
CA ALA A 26 8.52 -5.09 94.64
C ALA A 26 8.77 -3.69 94.06
N ALA A 27 9.39 -2.78 94.82
CA ALA A 27 9.76 -1.45 94.34
C ALA A 27 10.82 -1.50 93.23
N ALA A 28 11.80 -2.40 93.33
CA ALA A 28 12.80 -2.61 92.28
C ALA A 28 12.18 -3.19 91.00
N GLU A 29 11.24 -4.13 91.12
CA GLU A 29 10.51 -4.70 89.99
C GLU A 29 9.62 -3.65 89.31
N GLN A 30 8.91 -2.83 90.08
CA GLN A 30 8.09 -1.74 89.54
C GLN A 30 8.94 -0.73 88.77
N LYS A 31 10.10 -0.33 89.32
CA LYS A 31 11.03 0.57 88.61
C LYS A 31 11.54 -0.03 87.30
N ARG A 32 11.85 -1.32 87.28
CA ARG A 32 12.29 -2.01 86.05
C ARG A 32 11.18 -2.07 84.98
N LEU A 33 9.92 -2.27 85.39
CA LEU A 33 8.78 -2.25 84.48
C LEU A 33 8.51 -0.84 83.92
N GLU A 34 8.69 0.22 84.71
CA GLU A 34 8.57 1.59 84.25
C GLU A 34 9.68 1.96 83.24
N GLU A 35 10.92 1.51 83.47
CA GLU A 35 12.03 1.68 82.53
C GLU A 35 11.79 0.93 81.20
N GLU A 36 11.30 -0.33 81.26
CA GLU A 36 10.97 -1.11 80.05
C GLU A 36 9.81 -0.48 79.25
N ALA A 37 8.80 0.07 79.94
CA ALA A 37 7.69 0.76 79.28
C ALA A 37 8.14 2.07 78.59
N ALA A 38 9.05 2.82 79.22
CA ALA A 38 9.63 4.03 78.63
C ALA A 38 10.50 3.71 77.39
N GLU A 39 11.29 2.64 77.44
CA GLU A 39 12.10 2.18 76.31
C GLU A 39 11.23 1.73 75.12
N LYS A 40 10.18 0.94 75.37
CA LYS A 40 9.23 0.53 74.33
C LYS A 40 8.55 1.73 73.66
N LYS A 41 8.22 2.78 74.43
CA LYS A 41 7.62 4.00 73.87
C LYS A 41 8.59 4.74 72.95
N ARG A 42 9.86 4.88 73.34
CA ARG A 42 10.90 5.51 72.50
C ARG A 42 11.13 4.74 71.20
N LEU A 43 11.18 3.41 71.26
CA LEU A 43 11.37 2.58 70.07
C LEU A 43 10.19 2.70 69.10
N ALA A 44 8.96 2.80 69.63
CA ALA A 44 7.77 3.02 68.80
C ALA A 44 7.76 4.38 68.10
N GLU A 45 8.23 5.44 68.78
CA GLU A 45 8.37 6.78 68.18
C GLU A 45 9.44 6.80 67.07
N GLU A 46 10.59 6.16 67.27
CA GLU A 46 11.66 6.08 66.25
C GLU A 46 11.21 5.32 64.99
N VAL A 47 10.46 4.23 65.15
CA VAL A 47 9.89 3.48 64.02
C VAL A 47 8.85 4.32 63.25
N ALA A 48 8.04 5.09 63.97
CA ALA A 48 7.06 5.99 63.35
C ALA A 48 7.74 7.12 62.56
N GLU A 49 8.82 7.70 63.11
CA GLU A 49 9.60 8.74 62.43
C GLU A 49 10.30 8.21 61.18
N LYS A 50 10.92 7.03 61.27
CA LYS A 50 11.56 6.38 60.12
C LYS A 50 10.56 6.10 59.00
N LYS A 51 9.35 5.66 59.34
CA LYS A 51 8.29 5.42 58.35
C LYS A 51 7.84 6.70 57.66
N ARG A 52 7.74 7.82 58.39
CA ARG A 52 7.40 9.13 57.80
C ARG A 52 8.47 9.63 56.82
N LEU A 53 9.74 9.47 57.16
CA LEU A 53 10.85 9.85 56.26
C LEU A 53 10.89 8.99 54.99
N GLU A 54 10.56 7.70 55.09
CA GLU A 54 10.48 6.81 53.93
C GLU A 54 9.31 7.18 53.00
N GLU A 55 8.15 7.54 53.56
CA GLU A 55 7.00 8.04 52.80
C GLU A 55 7.30 9.36 52.08
N GLU A 56 7.98 10.31 52.74
CA GLU A 56 8.37 11.60 52.14
C GLU A 56 9.41 11.43 51.01
N ALA A 57 10.38 10.53 51.17
CA ALA A 57 11.35 10.22 50.12
C ALA A 57 10.68 9.55 48.90
N ALA A 58 9.69 8.68 49.13
CA ALA A 58 8.92 8.06 48.06
C ALA A 58 8.06 9.10 47.31
N GLU A 59 7.48 10.07 48.01
CA GLU A 59 6.70 11.14 47.39
C GLU A 59 7.58 12.07 46.53
N GLN A 60 8.76 12.46 47.03
CA GLN A 60 9.71 13.26 46.24
C GLN A 60 10.13 12.55 44.95
N LYS A 61 10.42 11.24 45.02
CA LYS A 61 10.79 10.46 43.84
C LYS A 61 9.68 10.42 42.79
N ARG A 62 8.41 10.29 43.23
CA ARG A 62 7.25 10.32 42.32
C ARG A 62 7.08 11.69 41.64
N LEU A 63 7.39 12.77 42.35
CA LEU A 63 7.30 14.12 41.83
C LEU A 63 8.38 14.38 40.76
N GLU A 64 9.61 13.91 40.99
CA GLU A 64 10.70 13.99 40.01
C GLU A 64 10.43 13.15 38.75
N GLU A 65 9.88 11.94 38.90
CA GLU A 65 9.47 11.10 37.76
C GLU A 65 8.35 11.77 36.93
N ALA A 66 7.38 12.42 37.58
CA ALA A 66 6.30 13.13 36.90
C ALA A 66 6.79 14.37 36.14
N GLU A 67 7.75 15.12 36.69
CA GLU A 67 8.37 16.26 35.98
C GLU A 67 9.21 15.79 34.78
N ALA A 68 9.94 14.68 34.92
CA ALA A 68 10.69 14.09 33.82
C ALA A 68 9.77 13.58 32.70
N GLU A 69 8.64 12.95 33.05
CA GLU A 69 7.63 12.50 32.09
C GLU A 69 7.00 13.69 31.35
N LYS A 70 6.63 14.75 32.08
CA LYS A 70 6.08 15.98 31.46
C LYS A 70 7.07 16.59 30.47
N LYS A 71 8.36 16.67 30.83
CA LYS A 71 9.40 17.20 29.94
C LYS A 71 9.57 16.36 28.67
N ARG A 72 9.50 15.03 28.78
CA ARG A 72 9.53 14.13 27.61
C ARG A 72 8.33 14.33 26.69
N LEU A 73 7.15 14.53 27.26
CA LEU A 73 5.92 14.77 26.50
C LEU A 73 5.98 16.11 25.74
N GLU A 74 6.47 17.18 26.38
CA GLU A 74 6.71 18.46 25.71
C GLU A 74 7.75 18.37 24.57
N GLU A 75 8.81 17.57 24.75
CA GLU A 75 9.82 17.33 23.70
C GLU A 75 9.25 16.51 22.52
N GLU A 76 8.41 15.51 22.81
CA GLU A 76 7.72 14.70 21.80
C GLU A 76 6.71 15.53 20.99
N GLU A 77 5.93 16.40 21.65
CA GLU A 77 5.03 17.34 20.96
C GLU A 77 5.80 18.32 20.07
N ALA A 78 6.94 18.85 20.54
CA ALA A 78 7.79 19.73 19.75
C ALA A 78 8.37 19.01 18.52
N ALA A 79 8.85 17.77 18.67
CA ALA A 79 9.36 16.95 17.58
C ALA A 79 8.26 16.62 16.55
N ALA A 80 7.04 16.32 17.01
CA ALA A 80 5.89 16.08 16.14
C ALA A 80 5.50 17.34 15.34
N ALA A 81 5.54 18.52 15.97
CA ALA A 81 5.27 19.79 15.31
C ALA A 81 6.35 20.12 14.25
N GLU A 82 7.62 19.86 14.55
CA GLU A 82 8.72 20.06 13.59
C GLU A 82 8.60 19.11 12.40
N LYS A 83 8.32 17.82 12.64
CA LYS A 83 8.09 16.84 11.58
C LYS A 83 6.95 17.26 10.66
N LYS A 84 5.81 17.69 11.23
CA LYS A 84 4.68 18.20 10.46
C LYS A 84 5.07 19.40 9.58
N ARG A 85 5.87 20.33 10.11
CA ARG A 85 6.32 21.50 9.36
C ARG A 85 7.23 21.11 8.18
N LEU A 86 8.11 20.13 8.37
CA LEU A 86 8.95 19.59 7.29
C LEU A 86 8.13 18.86 6.22
N ASP A 87 7.10 18.11 6.62
CA ASP A 87 6.18 17.44 5.69
C ASP A 87 5.37 18.47 4.86
N ASP A 88 4.87 19.53 5.50
CA ASP A 88 4.15 20.62 4.82
C ASP A 88 5.08 21.38 3.85
N GLU A 89 6.34 21.61 4.22
CA GLU A 89 7.34 22.23 3.34
C GLU A 89 7.67 21.33 2.14
N ALA A 90 7.86 20.03 2.37
CA ALA A 90 8.08 19.06 1.29
C ALA A 90 6.88 19.03 0.32
N ALA A 91 5.65 19.03 0.83
CA ALA A 91 4.44 19.09 0.03
C ALA A 91 4.38 20.36 -0.83
N ALA A 92 4.70 21.53 -0.26
CA ALA A 92 4.74 22.79 -0.98
C ALA A 92 5.78 22.80 -2.12
N THR A 93 6.96 22.18 -1.92
CA THR A 93 7.96 22.08 -3.00
C THR A 93 7.52 21.17 -4.15
N ILE A 94 6.79 20.08 -3.85
CA ILE A 94 6.22 19.19 -4.86
C ILE A 94 5.13 19.91 -5.65
N GLU A 95 4.25 20.64 -4.97
CA GLU A 95 3.18 21.41 -5.62
C GLU A 95 3.76 22.50 -6.52
N LYS A 96 4.80 23.20 -6.07
CA LYS A 96 5.50 24.19 -6.90
C LYS A 96 6.08 23.56 -8.17
N LYS A 97 6.76 22.41 -8.06
CA LYS A 97 7.28 21.68 -9.24
C LYS A 97 6.16 21.28 -10.19
N ARG A 98 5.02 20.82 -9.67
CA ARG A 98 3.86 20.45 -10.50
C ARG A 98 3.32 21.65 -11.27
N LEU A 99 3.26 22.84 -10.65
CA LEU A 99 2.85 24.07 -11.31
C LEU A 99 3.85 24.52 -12.38
N ASP A 100 5.16 24.43 -12.09
CA ASP A 100 6.21 24.76 -13.07
C ASP A 100 6.16 23.81 -14.29
N ASP A 101 5.94 22.51 -14.06
CA ASP A 101 5.76 21.50 -15.12
C ASP A 101 4.48 21.77 -15.93
N GLU A 102 3.37 22.14 -15.27
CA GLU A 102 2.10 22.47 -15.93
C GLU A 102 2.20 23.73 -16.80
N VAL A 103 2.92 24.75 -16.35
CA VAL A 103 3.22 25.94 -17.15
C VAL A 103 4.07 25.58 -18.38
N THR A 104 5.07 24.72 -18.20
CA THR A 104 5.92 24.26 -19.32
C THR A 104 5.13 23.47 -20.34
N LEU A 105 4.25 22.57 -19.90
CA LEU A 105 3.38 21.78 -20.77
C LEU A 105 2.41 22.67 -21.55
N ASN A 106 1.81 23.66 -20.90
CA ASN A 106 0.91 24.62 -21.57
C ASN A 106 1.64 25.48 -22.62
N ALA A 107 2.91 25.82 -22.37
CA ALA A 107 3.74 26.50 -23.36
C ALA A 107 4.04 25.60 -24.58
N GLU A 108 4.33 24.32 -24.35
CA GLU A 108 4.55 23.33 -25.42
C GLU A 108 3.28 23.09 -26.25
N ILE A 109 2.12 22.96 -25.61
CA ILE A 109 0.82 22.85 -26.29
C ILE A 109 0.56 24.08 -27.17
N SER A 110 0.88 25.29 -26.67
CA SER A 110 0.71 26.53 -27.44
C SER A 110 1.65 26.59 -28.65
N GLN A 111 2.88 26.06 -28.53
CA GLN A 111 3.82 25.97 -29.64
C GLN A 111 3.34 24.97 -30.71
N LEU A 112 2.90 23.78 -30.30
CA LEU A 112 2.36 22.77 -31.22
C LEU A 112 1.13 23.27 -31.98
N ALA A 113 0.24 24.01 -31.32
CA ALA A 113 -0.90 24.63 -31.98
C ALA A 113 -0.47 25.66 -33.05
N ALA A 114 0.57 26.46 -32.76
CA ALA A 114 1.11 27.41 -33.73
C ALA A 114 1.81 26.72 -34.91
N GLU A 115 2.52 25.62 -34.66
CA GLU A 115 3.14 24.80 -35.71
C GLU A 115 2.09 24.12 -36.59
N GLU A 116 0.97 23.65 -36.02
CA GLU A 116 -0.13 23.05 -36.78
C GLU A 116 -0.80 24.08 -37.70
N ASP A 117 -1.06 25.30 -37.21
CA ASP A 117 -1.56 26.41 -38.02
C ASP A 117 -0.61 26.75 -39.18
N GLU A 118 0.70 26.72 -38.96
CA GLU A 118 1.69 26.93 -40.01
C GLU A 118 1.68 25.79 -41.04
N ARG A 119 1.57 24.52 -40.59
CA ARG A 119 1.45 23.37 -41.50
C ARG A 119 0.20 23.46 -42.37
N LEU A 120 -0.95 23.82 -41.79
CA LEU A 120 -2.20 24.01 -42.53
C LEU A 120 -2.08 25.12 -43.58
N LYS A 121 -1.36 26.20 -43.26
CA LYS A 121 -1.10 27.28 -44.23
C LYS A 121 -0.22 26.83 -45.39
N ILE A 122 0.83 26.04 -45.11
CA ILE A 122 1.71 25.47 -46.14
C ILE A 122 0.92 24.50 -47.03
N GLU A 123 0.09 23.64 -46.44
CA GLU A 123 -0.74 22.69 -47.18
C GLU A 123 -1.76 23.40 -48.08
N ALA A 124 -2.40 24.46 -47.59
CA ALA A 124 -3.30 25.28 -48.41
C ALA A 124 -2.58 25.97 -49.58
N GLU A 125 -1.32 26.41 -49.39
CA GLU A 125 -0.51 26.99 -50.45
C GLU A 125 -0.09 25.93 -51.48
N GLN A 126 0.25 24.72 -51.05
CA GLN A 126 0.53 23.58 -51.93
C GLN A 126 -0.69 23.21 -52.77
N GLN A 127 -1.87 23.07 -52.16
CA GLN A 127 -3.11 22.79 -52.89
C GLN A 127 -3.42 23.87 -53.93
N LYS A 128 -3.18 25.14 -53.60
CA LYS A 128 -3.35 26.24 -54.55
C LYS A 128 -2.34 26.19 -55.69
N ALA A 129 -1.10 25.76 -55.43
CA ALA A 129 -0.09 25.57 -56.46
C ALA A 129 -0.45 24.41 -57.39
N GLU A 130 -0.92 23.28 -56.85
CA GLU A 130 -1.40 22.13 -57.61
C GLU A 130 -2.61 22.49 -58.49
N GLU A 131 -3.57 23.26 -57.96
CA GLU A 131 -4.72 23.75 -58.73
C GLU A 131 -4.28 24.66 -59.90
N GLN A 132 -3.28 25.52 -59.67
CA GLN A 132 -2.71 26.35 -60.74
C GLN A 132 -1.97 25.53 -61.80
N GLU A 133 -1.29 24.46 -61.40
CA GLU A 133 -0.60 23.57 -62.33
C GLU A 133 -1.59 22.75 -63.17
N LEU A 134 -2.64 22.21 -62.55
CA LEU A 134 -3.73 21.54 -63.25
C LEU A 134 -4.37 22.46 -64.30
N LYS A 135 -4.62 23.72 -63.94
CA LYS A 135 -5.16 24.71 -64.87
C LYS A 135 -4.22 24.99 -66.05
N ARG A 136 -2.90 25.02 -65.83
CA ARG A 136 -1.91 25.14 -66.91
C ARG A 136 -1.94 23.93 -67.84
N GLN A 137 -2.05 22.72 -67.28
CA GLN A 137 -2.16 21.50 -68.08
C GLN A 137 -3.43 21.50 -68.93
N GLU A 138 -4.59 21.90 -68.37
CA GLU A 138 -5.84 22.05 -69.14
C GLU A 138 -5.72 23.07 -70.28
N ASP A 139 -5.06 24.22 -70.04
CA ASP A 139 -4.84 25.23 -71.07
C ASP A 139 -3.85 24.74 -72.16
N GLU A 140 -2.82 23.99 -71.79
CA GLU A 140 -1.90 23.34 -72.72
C GLU A 140 -2.60 22.27 -73.56
N GLU A 141 -3.45 21.42 -72.95
CA GLU A 141 -4.25 20.42 -73.67
C GLU A 141 -5.22 21.08 -74.65
N LYS A 142 -5.89 22.17 -74.26
CA LYS A 142 -6.74 22.94 -75.17
C LYS A 142 -5.95 23.49 -76.35
N HIS A 143 -4.74 23.99 -76.12
CA HIS A 143 -3.91 24.50 -77.19
C HIS A 143 -3.41 23.39 -78.14
N GLN A 144 -3.06 22.21 -77.58
CA GLN A 144 -2.73 21.03 -78.38
C GLN A 144 -3.92 20.54 -79.21
N GLN A 145 -5.12 20.52 -78.63
CA GLN A 145 -6.36 20.16 -79.32
C GLN A 145 -6.65 21.14 -80.48
N GLU A 146 -6.51 22.45 -80.24
CA GLU A 146 -6.68 23.46 -81.29
C GLU A 146 -5.65 23.31 -82.42
N GLN A 147 -4.39 23.02 -82.11
CA GLN A 147 -3.38 22.68 -83.13
C GLN A 147 -3.74 21.40 -83.90
N ALA A 148 -4.22 20.36 -83.20
CA ALA A 148 -4.63 19.11 -83.83
C ALA A 148 -5.82 19.33 -84.77
N ASP A 149 -6.80 20.14 -84.37
CA ASP A 149 -7.96 20.49 -85.19
C ASP A 149 -7.56 21.28 -86.45
N LEU A 150 -6.58 22.19 -86.35
CA LEU A 150 -6.03 22.90 -87.52
C LEU A 150 -5.33 21.92 -88.49
N VAL A 151 -4.51 21.00 -87.98
CA VAL A 151 -3.86 19.97 -88.80
C VAL A 151 -4.89 19.03 -89.43
N ALA A 152 -5.93 18.65 -88.69
CA ALA A 152 -7.03 17.83 -89.18
C ALA A 152 -7.84 18.54 -90.27
N ALA A 153 -8.08 19.85 -90.13
CA ALA A 153 -8.73 20.66 -91.16
C ALA A 153 -7.90 20.71 -92.45
N ASP A 154 -6.58 20.93 -92.36
CA ASP A 154 -5.68 20.88 -93.52
C ASP A 154 -5.66 19.48 -94.16
N ALA A 155 -5.63 18.42 -93.34
CA ALA A 155 -5.72 17.04 -93.82
C ALA A 155 -7.07 16.75 -94.49
N ALA A 156 -8.18 17.28 -93.97
CA ALA A 156 -9.51 17.14 -94.57
C ALA A 156 -9.62 17.91 -95.90
N VAL A 157 -8.99 19.07 -96.03
CA VAL A 157 -8.87 19.80 -97.31
C VAL A 157 -8.05 18.99 -98.31
N ALA A 158 -6.94 18.39 -97.88
CA ALA A 158 -6.13 17.50 -98.72
C ALA A 158 -6.89 16.23 -99.13
N ALA A 159 -7.64 15.63 -98.20
CA ALA A 159 -8.49 14.47 -98.44
C ALA A 159 -9.65 14.81 -99.39
N ALA A 160 -10.30 15.96 -99.26
CA ALA A 160 -11.34 16.42 -100.20
C ALA A 160 -10.77 16.70 -101.61
N LEU A 161 -9.49 17.09 -101.70
CA LEU A 161 -8.75 17.17 -102.96
C LEU A 161 -8.47 15.78 -103.57
N GLN A 162 -8.16 14.79 -102.73
CA GLN A 162 -8.05 13.38 -103.14
C GLN A 162 -9.40 12.75 -103.50
N ASP A 163 -10.48 13.12 -102.82
CA ASP A 163 -11.84 12.61 -103.06
C ASP A 163 -12.42 13.16 -104.37
N LYS A 164 -12.12 14.43 -104.71
CA LYS A 164 -12.34 14.97 -106.08
C LYS A 164 -11.54 14.25 -107.16
N LEU A 165 -10.50 13.50 -106.80
CA LEU A 165 -9.71 12.62 -107.68
C LEU A 165 -10.22 11.17 -107.68
N ALA A 166 -11.04 10.78 -106.70
CA ALA A 166 -11.57 9.43 -106.50
C ALA A 166 -13.05 9.28 -106.90
N ASP A 167 -13.73 10.36 -107.31
CA ASP A 167 -15.12 10.37 -107.79
C ASP A 167 -15.28 9.77 -109.21
N ALA A 168 -14.79 8.54 -109.36
CA ALA A 168 -14.99 7.63 -110.48
C ALA A 168 -15.21 6.18 -109.99
N ALA A 169 -15.71 5.96 -108.76
CA ALA A 169 -16.14 4.62 -108.35
C ALA A 169 -17.10 4.59 -107.13
N ARG A 170 -18.38 4.30 -107.44
CA ARG A 170 -19.32 3.40 -106.73
C ARG A 170 -20.26 3.95 -105.63
N LEU A 171 -21.53 4.11 -106.04
CA LEU A 171 -22.75 3.38 -105.61
C LEU A 171 -22.85 2.75 -104.19
N ASN A 172 -23.62 3.41 -103.30
CA ASN A 172 -24.76 3.01 -102.42
C ASN A 172 -25.23 1.52 -102.27
N PRO A 173 -26.14 1.17 -101.31
CA PRO A 173 -26.39 1.63 -99.91
C PRO A 173 -26.80 0.50 -98.90
N SER A 174 -27.03 0.80 -97.59
CA SER A 174 -28.18 0.39 -96.71
C SER A 174 -27.83 0.27 -95.20
N GLY A 175 -28.62 0.91 -94.31
CA GLY A 175 -28.54 0.85 -92.82
C GLY A 175 -29.34 -0.30 -92.19
N PRO A 176 -29.98 -0.20 -90.98
CA PRO A 176 -29.93 0.83 -89.90
C PRO A 176 -29.94 0.22 -88.45
N THR A 177 -30.29 1.04 -87.43
CA THR A 177 -30.76 0.74 -86.02
C THR A 177 -29.72 0.42 -84.94
N ASN A 178 -29.81 0.78 -83.64
CA ASN A 178 -30.53 1.74 -82.76
C ASN A 178 -30.00 1.50 -81.30
N VAL A 179 -30.51 2.21 -80.27
CA VAL A 179 -30.40 1.95 -78.79
C VAL A 179 -29.23 2.70 -78.09
N ASP A 180 -29.48 3.80 -77.35
CA ASP A 180 -29.84 3.92 -75.89
C ASP A 180 -28.75 3.30 -74.97
N GLN A 181 -28.33 3.78 -73.80
CA GLN A 181 -28.75 4.82 -72.85
C GLN A 181 -27.63 4.93 -71.78
N GLU A 182 -27.57 6.07 -71.09
CA GLU A 182 -27.13 6.28 -69.70
C GLU A 182 -25.64 6.18 -69.27
N ALA A 183 -25.16 7.37 -68.89
CA ALA A 183 -24.03 7.67 -68.02
C ALA A 183 -24.50 7.69 -66.54
N PRO A 184 -23.59 7.86 -65.55
CA PRO A 184 -23.73 7.38 -64.18
C PRO A 184 -24.45 8.35 -63.22
N ASP A 185 -25.17 7.79 -62.24
CA ASP A 185 -25.70 8.51 -61.08
C ASP A 185 -24.58 8.88 -60.07
N PRO A 186 -24.54 10.15 -59.61
CA PRO A 186 -23.84 10.55 -58.40
C PRO A 186 -24.83 10.94 -57.28
N PHE A 187 -24.34 10.91 -56.04
CA PHE A 187 -24.96 11.43 -54.80
C PHE A 187 -26.06 10.60 -54.12
N SER A 188 -25.67 9.93 -53.02
CA SER A 188 -26.56 9.72 -51.87
C SER A 188 -26.37 10.86 -50.85
N PRO A 189 -27.45 11.50 -50.37
CA PRO A 189 -27.40 12.46 -49.27
C PRO A 189 -27.19 11.75 -47.92
N ILE A 190 -26.20 12.19 -47.16
CA ILE A 190 -26.02 11.78 -45.75
C ILE A 190 -26.85 12.73 -44.89
N ASP A 191 -27.81 12.15 -44.16
CA ASP A 191 -28.63 12.75 -43.11
C ASP A 191 -27.76 13.30 -41.96
N PRO A 192 -27.96 14.55 -41.50
CA PRO A 192 -27.39 15.05 -40.26
C PRO A 192 -28.50 15.25 -39.21
N HIS A 193 -28.88 14.22 -38.48
CA HIS A 193 -29.64 14.39 -37.23
C HIS A 193 -29.57 13.15 -36.33
N ALA A 194 -28.80 13.27 -35.24
CA ALA A 194 -29.20 12.85 -33.89
C ALA A 194 -28.08 13.21 -32.91
N ALA A 195 -28.10 14.46 -32.46
CA ALA A 195 -27.61 14.81 -31.14
C ALA A 195 -28.60 14.29 -30.07
N ASP A 196 -28.12 14.23 -28.83
CA ASP A 196 -28.85 13.93 -27.59
C ASP A 196 -29.11 12.45 -27.26
N ALA A 197 -28.22 11.89 -26.44
CA ALA A 197 -28.53 11.56 -25.04
C ALA A 197 -27.36 10.77 -24.42
N ASN A 198 -26.26 11.44 -24.10
CA ASN A 198 -25.21 10.86 -23.26
C ASN A 198 -25.64 11.00 -21.79
N VAL A 199 -26.60 10.18 -21.38
CA VAL A 199 -26.92 9.94 -19.98
C VAL A 199 -25.79 9.09 -19.43
N ILE A 200 -24.83 9.75 -18.77
CA ILE A 200 -23.79 9.09 -17.98
C ILE A 200 -24.53 8.34 -16.86
N PRO A 201 -24.48 7.00 -16.81
CA PRO A 201 -25.03 6.27 -15.69
C PRO A 201 -24.21 6.67 -14.46
N GLU A 202 -24.87 7.21 -13.43
CA GLU A 202 -24.30 7.29 -12.09
C GLU A 202 -23.90 5.87 -11.68
N GLN A 203 -22.60 5.60 -11.77
CA GLN A 203 -21.99 4.34 -11.39
C GLN A 203 -21.74 4.36 -9.89
N PRO A 204 -21.80 3.18 -9.24
CA PRO A 204 -21.65 3.05 -7.80
C PRO A 204 -20.31 3.65 -7.39
N GLU A 205 -20.36 4.60 -6.45
CA GLU A 205 -19.17 5.02 -5.72
C GLU A 205 -18.55 3.76 -5.13
N TYR A 206 -17.41 3.34 -5.67
CA TYR A 206 -16.56 2.38 -4.98
C TYR A 206 -16.23 3.03 -3.66
N GLU A 207 -16.89 2.56 -2.60
CA GLU A 207 -16.79 3.06 -1.24
C GLU A 207 -15.30 3.12 -0.84
N GLU A 208 -14.67 4.28 -1.05
CA GLU A 208 -13.35 4.61 -0.49
C GLU A 208 -13.39 4.66 1.06
N SER A 209 -14.55 4.38 1.65
CA SER A 209 -14.88 4.48 3.08
C SER A 209 -14.16 3.46 3.97
N VAL A 210 -13.78 2.28 3.46
CA VAL A 210 -13.12 1.25 4.31
C VAL A 210 -11.60 1.49 4.46
N LEU A 211 -11.01 2.44 3.73
CA LEU A 211 -9.56 2.64 3.71
C LEU A 211 -9.01 3.65 4.72
N SER A 212 -9.89 4.37 5.42
CA SER A 212 -9.52 5.45 6.35
C SER A 212 -9.09 4.94 7.73
N GLU A 213 -9.74 3.89 8.25
CA GLU A 213 -9.44 3.38 9.61
C GLU A 213 -8.14 2.56 9.71
N MET A 214 -7.53 2.19 8.58
CA MET A 214 -6.26 1.44 8.59
C MET A 214 -5.00 2.32 8.73
N SER A 215 -5.13 3.59 9.14
CA SER A 215 -4.00 4.52 9.24
C SER A 215 -3.09 4.24 10.45
N GLU A 216 -3.62 3.71 11.55
CA GLU A 216 -2.81 3.38 12.73
C GLU A 216 -2.14 2.01 12.54
N ALA A 217 -0.82 1.98 12.73
CA ALA A 217 -0.05 0.75 12.73
C ALA A 217 -0.48 -0.10 13.94
N PRO A 218 -0.98 -1.32 13.75
CA PRO A 218 -1.34 -2.20 14.86
C PRO A 218 -0.15 -2.38 15.81
N GLY A 219 -0.41 -2.27 17.11
CA GLY A 219 0.62 -2.50 18.13
C GLY A 219 1.12 -3.94 18.14
N LYS A 220 0.30 -4.91 17.70
CA LYS A 220 0.66 -6.33 17.63
C LYS A 220 1.21 -6.70 16.26
N VAL A 221 2.35 -7.38 16.24
CA VAL A 221 3.00 -7.89 15.01
C VAL A 221 2.06 -8.77 14.19
N GLN A 222 1.26 -9.61 14.86
CA GLN A 222 0.29 -10.48 14.19
C GLN A 222 -0.69 -9.68 13.34
N ASP A 223 -1.38 -8.70 13.94
CA ASP A 223 -2.36 -7.87 13.26
C ASP A 223 -1.72 -7.08 12.09
N ARG A 224 -0.44 -6.69 12.21
CA ARG A 224 0.30 -6.07 11.09
C ARG A 224 0.53 -7.05 9.94
N LEU A 225 1.01 -8.25 10.27
CA LEU A 225 1.24 -9.32 9.30
C LEU A 225 -0.06 -9.71 8.59
N ASP A 226 -1.17 -9.86 9.33
CA ASP A 226 -2.50 -10.11 8.78
C ASP A 226 -2.87 -9.04 7.75
N ARG A 227 -2.71 -7.75 8.11
CA ARG A 227 -2.99 -6.62 7.21
C ARG A 227 -2.09 -6.61 5.97
N VAL A 228 -0.80 -6.94 6.11
CA VAL A 228 0.13 -7.02 4.96
C VAL A 228 -0.30 -8.11 3.99
N ILE A 229 -0.66 -9.30 4.49
CA ILE A 229 -1.11 -10.42 3.66
C ILE A 229 -2.42 -10.09 2.96
N LEU A 230 -3.41 -9.50 3.67
CA LEU A 230 -4.67 -9.07 3.08
C LEU A 230 -4.47 -7.99 2.00
N TRP A 231 -3.60 -7.03 2.27
CA TRP A 231 -3.28 -5.96 1.31
C TRP A 231 -2.64 -6.53 0.04
N LYS A 232 -1.69 -7.46 0.17
CA LYS A 232 -1.08 -8.15 -0.96
C LYS A 232 -2.09 -8.98 -1.74
N ALA A 233 -3.00 -9.69 -1.06
CA ALA A 233 -4.06 -10.43 -1.71
C ALA A 233 -4.97 -9.52 -2.55
N GLN A 234 -5.28 -8.31 -2.06
CA GLN A 234 -6.05 -7.32 -2.80
C GLN A 234 -5.28 -6.77 -4.03
N ILE A 235 -3.98 -6.52 -3.90
CA ILE A 235 -3.12 -6.15 -5.04
C ILE A 235 -3.17 -7.23 -6.12
N VAL A 236 -3.01 -8.50 -5.75
CA VAL A 236 -3.06 -9.65 -6.69
C VAL A 236 -4.41 -9.76 -7.39
N GLU A 237 -5.53 -9.52 -6.69
CA GLU A 237 -6.86 -9.51 -7.31
C GLU A 237 -6.98 -8.43 -8.39
N ILE A 238 -6.52 -7.21 -8.09
CA ILE A 238 -6.55 -6.10 -9.05
C ILE A 238 -5.62 -6.36 -10.24
N GLU A 239 -4.44 -6.96 -10.01
CA GLU A 239 -3.56 -7.38 -11.10
C GLU A 239 -4.22 -8.43 -12.02
N ASN A 240 -4.97 -9.37 -11.44
CA ASN A 240 -5.74 -10.35 -12.20
C ASN A 240 -6.89 -9.68 -12.99
N GLN A 241 -7.60 -8.72 -12.41
CA GLN A 241 -8.62 -7.93 -13.11
C GLN A 241 -8.02 -7.16 -14.30
N ILE A 242 -6.86 -6.50 -14.11
CA ILE A 242 -6.11 -5.83 -15.18
C ILE A 242 -5.75 -6.82 -16.29
N ARG A 243 -5.29 -8.03 -15.94
CA ARG A 243 -4.97 -9.08 -16.92
C ARG A 243 -6.20 -9.49 -17.73
N MET A 244 -7.34 -9.66 -17.08
CA MET A 244 -8.62 -9.98 -17.75
C MET A 244 -9.07 -8.85 -18.67
N LEU A 245 -9.04 -7.60 -18.21
CA LEU A 245 -9.38 -6.44 -19.02
C LEU A 245 -8.48 -6.30 -20.24
N LYS A 246 -7.17 -6.52 -20.10
CA LYS A 246 -6.23 -6.55 -21.23
C LYS A 246 -6.60 -7.62 -22.26
N ALA A 247 -6.94 -8.83 -21.79
CA ALA A 247 -7.39 -9.91 -22.68
C ALA A 247 -8.71 -9.55 -23.39
N GLN A 248 -9.65 -8.92 -22.70
CA GLN A 248 -10.91 -8.44 -23.29
C GLN A 248 -10.68 -7.35 -24.34
N VAL A 249 -9.81 -6.37 -24.06
CA VAL A 249 -9.42 -5.33 -25.04
C VAL A 249 -8.78 -5.98 -26.27
N THR A 250 -7.85 -6.93 -26.09
CA THR A 250 -7.23 -7.64 -27.22
C THR A 250 -8.26 -8.43 -28.04
N SER A 251 -9.21 -9.10 -27.38
CA SER A 251 -10.28 -9.82 -28.05
C SER A 251 -11.24 -8.89 -28.81
N ALA A 252 -11.55 -7.71 -28.25
CA ALA A 252 -12.42 -6.73 -28.90
C ALA A 252 -11.73 -6.10 -30.12
N ILE A 253 -10.42 -5.83 -30.04
CA ILE A 253 -9.60 -5.41 -31.19
C ILE A 253 -9.64 -6.46 -32.29
N ALA A 254 -9.46 -7.75 -31.94
CA ALA A 254 -9.52 -8.84 -32.91
C ALA A 254 -10.92 -8.99 -33.55
N GLY A 255 -11.98 -8.61 -32.83
CA GLY A 255 -13.36 -8.62 -33.32
C GLY A 255 -13.79 -7.35 -34.08
N GLY A 256 -12.97 -6.29 -34.11
CA GLY A 256 -13.31 -5.01 -34.74
C GLY A 256 -14.37 -4.17 -33.99
N ASP A 257 -14.67 -4.51 -32.73
CA ASP A 257 -15.66 -3.78 -31.92
C ASP A 257 -15.00 -2.56 -31.24
N VAL A 258 -14.99 -1.43 -31.96
CA VAL A 258 -14.38 -0.18 -31.51
C VAL A 258 -15.04 0.36 -30.22
N GLY A 259 -16.35 0.12 -30.05
CA GLY A 259 -17.09 0.55 -28.86
C GLY A 259 -16.63 -0.19 -27.61
N ALA A 260 -16.58 -1.53 -27.68
CA ALA A 260 -16.08 -2.37 -26.59
C ALA A 260 -14.61 -2.09 -26.26
N VAL A 261 -13.78 -1.79 -27.27
CA VAL A 261 -12.38 -1.39 -27.05
C VAL A 261 -12.30 -0.09 -26.23
N ALA A 262 -13.08 0.93 -26.59
CA ALA A 262 -13.07 2.21 -25.87
C ALA A 262 -13.53 2.04 -24.41
N GLU A 263 -14.64 1.33 -24.18
CA GLU A 263 -15.18 1.09 -22.84
C GLU A 263 -14.16 0.33 -21.95
N LYS A 264 -13.64 -0.79 -22.45
CA LYS A 264 -12.71 -1.64 -21.68
C LYS A 264 -11.35 -0.99 -21.48
N SER A 265 -10.91 -0.13 -22.40
CA SER A 265 -9.69 0.66 -22.23
C SER A 265 -9.81 1.68 -21.09
N VAL A 266 -10.96 2.36 -20.98
CA VAL A 266 -11.22 3.29 -19.86
C VAL A 266 -11.27 2.55 -18.53
N GLU A 267 -11.95 1.40 -18.47
CA GLU A 267 -12.01 0.54 -17.27
C GLU A 267 -10.60 0.04 -16.87
N LEU A 268 -9.80 -0.37 -17.85
CA LEU A 268 -8.41 -0.78 -17.67
C LEU A 268 -7.57 0.36 -17.06
N GLN A 269 -7.63 1.57 -17.63
CA GLN A 269 -6.89 2.73 -17.12
C GLN A 269 -7.28 3.09 -15.68
N ARG A 270 -8.58 3.01 -15.34
CA ARG A 270 -9.07 3.23 -13.98
C ARG A 270 -8.49 2.20 -13.01
N THR A 271 -8.54 0.93 -13.38
CA THR A 271 -8.04 -0.19 -12.56
C THR A 271 -6.53 -0.10 -12.36
N GLU A 272 -5.76 0.23 -13.41
CA GLU A 272 -4.31 0.48 -13.32
C GLU A 272 -3.98 1.66 -12.39
N LYS A 273 -4.79 2.73 -12.39
CA LYS A 273 -4.62 3.86 -11.46
C LYS A 273 -4.85 3.43 -10.01
N VAL A 274 -5.84 2.58 -9.73
CA VAL A 274 -6.09 2.02 -8.39
C VAL A 274 -4.90 1.17 -7.93
N LEU A 275 -4.40 0.27 -8.79
CA LEU A 275 -3.22 -0.54 -8.48
C LEU A 275 -2.02 0.32 -8.09
N ARG A 276 -1.71 1.38 -8.87
CA ARG A 276 -0.60 2.31 -8.55
C ARG A 276 -0.79 3.00 -7.21
N LYS A 277 -2.01 3.44 -6.89
CA LYS A 277 -2.32 4.03 -5.57
C LYS A 277 -2.08 3.02 -4.44
N MET A 278 -2.51 1.77 -4.63
CA MET A 278 -2.34 0.71 -3.63
C MET A 278 -0.89 0.33 -3.41
N GLN A 279 -0.11 0.16 -4.47
CA GLN A 279 1.33 -0.11 -4.40
C GLN A 279 2.08 1.05 -3.73
N LYS A 280 1.71 2.31 -4.02
CA LYS A 280 2.28 3.47 -3.33
C LYS A 280 1.95 3.50 -1.84
N LYS A 281 0.72 3.09 -1.46
CA LYS A 281 0.33 2.98 -0.04
C LYS A 281 1.06 1.83 0.64
N GLU A 282 1.23 0.69 -0.02
CA GLU A 282 2.04 -0.44 0.46
C GLU A 282 3.48 -0.02 0.72
N GLN A 283 4.11 0.64 -0.26
CA GLN A 283 5.49 1.14 -0.13
C GLN A 283 5.62 2.12 1.04
N ARG A 284 4.69 3.07 1.18
CA ARG A 284 4.70 4.00 2.32
C ARG A 284 4.54 3.30 3.66
N ARG A 285 3.66 2.29 3.75
CA ARG A 285 3.50 1.49 4.97
C ARG A 285 4.78 0.73 5.30
N TRP A 286 5.45 0.20 4.27
CA TRP A 286 6.74 -0.47 4.41
C TRP A 286 7.81 0.49 4.94
N ASP A 287 7.98 1.63 4.27
CA ASP A 287 8.97 2.64 4.62
C ASP A 287 8.73 3.20 6.04
N ASN A 288 7.46 3.32 6.47
CA ASN A 288 7.10 3.82 7.80
C ASN A 288 7.05 2.73 8.90
N GLY A 289 6.89 1.46 8.53
CA GLY A 289 6.47 0.39 9.44
C GLY A 289 7.57 -0.61 9.83
N VAL A 290 8.70 -0.59 9.12
CA VAL A 290 9.86 -1.47 9.37
C VAL A 290 10.95 -0.73 10.19
N GLU A 291 10.59 0.33 10.92
CA GLU A 291 11.50 1.04 11.85
C GLU A 291 11.52 0.45 13.27
N GLY A 292 10.87 -0.69 13.51
CA GLY A 292 11.10 -1.42 14.75
C GLY A 292 12.55 -1.89 14.79
N GLU A 293 13.30 -1.54 15.85
CA GLU A 293 14.62 -2.10 16.15
C GLU A 293 14.49 -3.63 16.26
N VAL A 294 14.51 -4.33 15.12
CA VAL A 294 14.71 -5.76 15.10
C VAL A 294 16.14 -5.94 15.55
N ALA A 295 16.33 -6.34 16.80
CA ALA A 295 17.63 -6.68 17.32
C ALA A 295 18.24 -7.74 16.39
N GLU A 296 19.17 -7.31 15.54
CA GLU A 296 19.78 -8.17 14.54
C GLU A 296 20.56 -9.25 15.28
N ASN A 297 20.06 -10.48 15.24
CA ASN A 297 20.85 -11.62 15.65
C ASN A 297 21.90 -11.84 14.55
N PRO A 298 23.21 -11.82 14.85
CA PRO A 298 24.28 -11.97 13.84
C PRO A 298 24.20 -13.28 13.03
N LEU A 299 23.41 -14.24 13.49
CA LEU A 299 23.19 -15.53 12.82
C LEU A 299 21.98 -15.52 11.88
N ASP A 300 21.13 -14.50 11.91
CA ASP A 300 19.98 -14.39 11.03
C ASP A 300 20.44 -13.92 9.64
N THR A 301 19.98 -14.59 8.60
CA THR A 301 20.19 -14.18 7.20
C THR A 301 18.89 -13.59 6.65
N ALA A 302 18.91 -13.19 5.37
CA ALA A 302 17.70 -12.72 4.68
C ALA A 302 16.55 -13.75 4.76
N ASP A 303 16.83 -15.04 4.59
CA ASP A 303 15.84 -16.12 4.52
C ASP A 303 15.95 -17.15 5.68
N THR A 304 16.77 -16.90 6.69
CA THR A 304 16.99 -17.83 7.80
C THR A 304 16.93 -17.11 9.15
N ILE A 305 16.23 -17.71 10.12
CA ILE A 305 16.18 -17.22 11.50
C ILE A 305 16.52 -18.31 12.51
N THR A 306 17.22 -17.92 13.57
CA THR A 306 17.56 -18.80 14.69
C THR A 306 16.80 -18.38 15.95
N LEU A 307 16.08 -19.33 16.55
CA LEU A 307 15.23 -19.07 17.73
C LEU A 307 15.92 -19.47 19.04
N ASP A 308 17.25 -19.56 19.07
CA ASP A 308 18.00 -19.99 20.25
C ASP A 308 18.02 -18.88 21.31
N GLY A 309 17.81 -19.26 22.57
CA GLY A 309 17.74 -18.32 23.69
C GLY A 309 16.44 -17.50 23.81
N LEU A 310 15.51 -17.62 22.85
CA LEU A 310 14.20 -16.95 22.92
C LEU A 310 13.18 -17.77 23.72
N GLY A 311 12.28 -17.09 24.44
CA GLY A 311 11.09 -17.73 25.00
C GLY A 311 10.09 -18.10 23.90
N PRO A 312 9.11 -19.00 24.15
CA PRO A 312 8.17 -19.43 23.12
C PRO A 312 7.29 -18.30 22.55
N GLY A 313 6.96 -17.29 23.38
CA GLY A 313 6.22 -16.09 22.93
C GLY A 313 7.07 -15.21 22.02
N ASP A 314 8.31 -14.92 22.43
CA ASP A 314 9.26 -14.11 21.65
C ASP A 314 9.66 -14.81 20.35
N ALA A 315 9.80 -16.13 20.38
CA ALA A 315 10.04 -16.94 19.20
C ALA A 315 8.89 -16.83 18.18
N LYS A 316 7.63 -16.88 18.64
CA LYS A 316 6.46 -16.64 17.78
C LYS A 316 6.50 -15.23 17.19
N LYS A 317 6.72 -14.22 18.02
CA LYS A 317 6.81 -12.81 17.60
C LYS A 317 7.92 -12.62 16.56
N ARG A 318 9.12 -13.15 16.81
CA ARG A 318 10.28 -13.06 15.90
C ARG A 318 10.01 -13.69 14.54
N VAL A 319 9.29 -14.82 14.49
CA VAL A 319 8.89 -15.48 13.24
C VAL A 319 7.89 -14.62 12.48
N GLN A 320 6.91 -14.03 13.17
CA GLN A 320 5.93 -13.11 12.55
C GLN A 320 6.63 -11.85 11.99
N GLU A 321 7.55 -11.25 12.75
CA GLU A 321 8.35 -10.11 12.29
C GLU A 321 9.17 -10.47 11.05
N LYS A 322 9.76 -11.68 11.00
CA LYS A 322 10.52 -12.12 9.83
C LYS A 322 9.61 -12.41 8.62
N LEU A 323 8.41 -12.96 8.85
CA LEU A 323 7.43 -13.14 7.77
C LEU A 323 6.97 -11.79 7.21
N GLU A 324 6.74 -10.79 8.08
CA GLU A 324 6.45 -9.41 7.69
C GLU A 324 7.61 -8.85 6.83
N GLU A 325 8.86 -9.00 7.27
CA GLU A 325 10.07 -8.57 6.54
C GLU A 325 10.24 -9.25 5.17
N LEU A 326 9.86 -10.52 5.04
CA LEU A 326 9.95 -11.25 3.79
C LEU A 326 8.81 -10.93 2.81
N LEU A 327 7.69 -10.39 3.31
CA LEU A 327 6.56 -9.93 2.51
C LEU A 327 6.74 -8.48 2.06
N SER A 328 7.93 -8.13 1.59
CA SER A 328 8.22 -6.81 1.02
C SER A 328 7.31 -6.46 -0.16
N PRO A 329 7.11 -5.19 -0.52
CA PRO A 329 6.25 -4.79 -1.64
C PRO A 329 6.59 -5.49 -2.96
N THR A 330 7.86 -5.81 -3.17
CA THR A 330 8.36 -6.49 -4.38
C THR A 330 8.37 -8.02 -4.29
N ALA A 331 8.03 -8.60 -3.13
CA ALA A 331 8.02 -10.04 -2.92
C ALA A 331 6.96 -10.72 -3.79
N LYS A 332 7.41 -11.72 -4.56
CA LYS A 332 6.56 -12.60 -5.38
C LYS A 332 6.66 -14.05 -4.95
N SER A 333 7.44 -14.35 -3.93
CA SER A 333 7.67 -15.69 -3.37
C SER A 333 8.04 -15.52 -1.91
N LEU A 334 7.82 -16.57 -1.10
CA LEU A 334 8.16 -16.55 0.32
C LEU A 334 9.06 -17.75 0.64
N LYS A 335 10.26 -17.48 1.14
CA LYS A 335 11.19 -18.53 1.57
C LYS A 335 11.74 -18.19 2.94
N LEU A 336 11.49 -19.06 3.92
CA LEU A 336 11.93 -18.88 5.29
C LEU A 336 12.41 -20.20 5.88
N THR A 337 13.62 -20.22 6.41
CA THR A 337 14.21 -21.34 7.13
C THR A 337 14.26 -21.02 8.61
N ILE A 338 13.59 -21.81 9.44
CA ILE A 338 13.50 -21.58 10.87
C ILE A 338 14.26 -22.66 11.61
N THR A 339 15.26 -22.25 12.39
CA THR A 339 16.04 -23.13 13.27
C THR A 339 15.52 -22.99 14.70
N PRO A 340 14.70 -23.94 15.21
CA PRO A 340 14.22 -23.89 16.58
C PRO A 340 15.36 -24.14 17.57
N ALA A 341 15.18 -23.68 18.81
CA ALA A 341 16.08 -23.99 19.92
C ALA A 341 16.20 -25.50 20.14
N LYS A 342 17.27 -25.95 20.80
CA LYS A 342 17.47 -27.37 21.12
C LYS A 342 16.70 -27.74 22.41
N GLY A 343 16.44 -29.04 22.61
CA GLY A 343 15.92 -29.55 23.88
C GLY A 343 14.42 -29.29 24.13
N LYS A 344 14.06 -28.88 25.35
CA LYS A 344 12.66 -28.70 25.78
C LYS A 344 12.01 -27.48 25.13
N ASP A 345 12.77 -26.39 24.99
CA ASP A 345 12.24 -25.14 24.42
C ASP A 345 12.02 -25.26 22.92
N GLY A 346 12.87 -26.03 22.22
CA GLY A 346 12.62 -26.45 20.83
C GLY A 346 11.24 -27.06 20.60
N LYS A 347 10.78 -27.95 21.50
CA LYS A 347 9.44 -28.55 21.40
C LYS A 347 8.33 -27.51 21.56
N LYS A 348 8.52 -26.53 22.45
CA LYS A 348 7.55 -25.43 22.64
C LYS A 348 7.54 -24.52 21.42
N HIS A 349 8.71 -24.22 20.84
CA HIS A 349 8.82 -23.43 19.62
C HIS A 349 8.10 -24.12 18.48
N THR A 350 8.32 -25.42 18.25
CA THR A 350 7.62 -26.18 17.20
C THR A 350 6.09 -26.10 17.35
N LYS A 351 5.56 -26.15 18.58
CA LYS A 351 4.12 -25.98 18.81
C LYS A 351 3.65 -24.58 18.40
N GLY A 352 4.30 -23.53 18.90
CA GLY A 352 3.95 -22.15 18.54
C GLY A 352 4.11 -21.84 17.05
N LEU A 353 5.10 -22.44 16.38
CA LEU A 353 5.29 -22.37 14.93
C LEU A 353 4.13 -23.03 14.18
N THR A 354 3.66 -24.19 14.66
CA THR A 354 2.51 -24.87 14.04
C THR A 354 1.27 -23.98 14.11
N ASP A 355 1.03 -23.29 15.22
CA ASP A 355 -0.08 -22.35 15.36
C ASP A 355 0.03 -21.20 14.33
N ILE A 356 1.22 -20.64 14.12
CA ILE A 356 1.47 -19.63 13.07
C ILE A 356 1.20 -20.21 11.68
N PHE A 357 1.66 -21.43 11.40
CA PHE A 357 1.51 -22.03 10.07
C PHE A 357 0.06 -22.36 9.74
N VAL A 358 -0.73 -22.77 10.73
CA VAL A 358 -2.18 -22.96 10.57
C VAL A 358 -2.85 -21.62 10.31
N MET A 359 -2.58 -20.63 11.15
CA MET A 359 -3.20 -19.30 11.10
C MET A 359 -2.98 -18.60 9.75
N PHE A 360 -1.77 -18.71 9.19
CA PHE A 360 -1.42 -18.09 7.90
C PHE A 360 -1.54 -19.02 6.70
N LEU A 361 -2.17 -20.19 6.83
CA LEU A 361 -2.28 -21.20 5.76
C LEU A 361 -0.94 -21.58 5.12
N LEU A 362 0.12 -21.65 5.92
CA LEU A 362 1.48 -21.99 5.48
C LEU A 362 1.78 -23.48 5.56
N LEU A 363 0.91 -24.29 6.18
CA LEU A 363 1.15 -25.72 6.41
C LEU A 363 1.48 -26.49 5.13
N ASP A 364 0.75 -26.24 4.04
CA ASP A 364 0.95 -26.92 2.75
C ASP A 364 2.30 -26.59 2.10
N TYR A 365 2.91 -25.47 2.50
CA TYR A 365 4.20 -24.99 2.01
C TYR A 365 5.34 -25.28 2.99
N THR A 366 5.05 -25.99 4.09
CA THR A 366 6.07 -26.35 5.08
C THR A 366 6.69 -27.71 4.80
N LYS A 367 8.01 -27.74 4.73
CA LYS A 367 8.80 -28.98 4.67
C LYS A 367 9.50 -29.15 6.01
N THR A 368 9.24 -30.27 6.68
CA THR A 368 10.02 -30.68 7.85
C THR A 368 11.25 -31.43 7.36
N SER A 369 12.45 -30.88 7.61
CA SER A 369 13.68 -31.62 7.31
C SER A 369 13.78 -32.82 8.25
N THR A 370 14.17 -33.98 7.72
CA THR A 370 14.41 -35.21 8.48
C THR A 370 15.70 -35.17 9.30
N ASP A 371 16.53 -34.13 9.13
CA ASP A 371 17.75 -33.96 9.90
C ASP A 371 17.45 -33.79 11.39
N ALA A 372 18.38 -34.24 12.25
CA ALA A 372 18.23 -34.29 13.71
C ALA A 372 17.92 -32.92 14.36
N ILE A 373 18.09 -31.83 13.63
CA ILE A 373 17.62 -30.49 13.96
C ILE A 373 16.37 -30.26 13.12
N LYS A 374 15.19 -30.32 13.74
CA LYS A 374 13.89 -30.12 13.08
C LYS A 374 13.77 -28.71 12.52
N MET A 375 14.40 -28.45 11.39
CA MET A 375 14.26 -27.20 10.66
C MET A 375 12.89 -27.21 9.98
N SER A 376 12.13 -26.15 10.22
CA SER A 376 10.91 -25.89 9.45
C SER A 376 11.29 -24.96 8.31
N ARG A 377 11.13 -25.42 7.07
CA ARG A 377 11.33 -24.60 5.88
C ARG A 377 9.98 -24.29 5.26
N ILE A 378 9.69 -23.01 5.11
CA ILE A 378 8.55 -22.50 4.36
C ILE A 378 9.07 -22.13 2.97
N ASP A 379 8.42 -22.63 1.93
CA ASP A 379 8.81 -22.39 0.54
C ASP A 379 7.55 -22.25 -0.33
N ILE A 380 7.12 -21.01 -0.54
CA ILE A 380 6.03 -20.65 -1.45
C ILE A 380 6.67 -20.12 -2.74
N PRO A 381 6.67 -20.93 -3.81
CA PRO A 381 7.25 -20.52 -5.06
C PRO A 381 6.38 -19.45 -5.76
N PRO A 382 6.92 -18.72 -6.74
CA PRO A 382 6.19 -17.62 -7.39
C PRO A 382 4.84 -18.00 -8.01
N GLU A 383 4.72 -19.23 -8.52
CA GLU A 383 3.50 -19.78 -9.12
C GLU A 383 2.36 -19.96 -8.12
N ASP A 384 2.68 -20.27 -6.86
CA ASP A 384 1.69 -20.55 -5.81
C ASP A 384 1.42 -19.35 -4.91
N PHE A 385 2.29 -18.33 -4.94
CA PHE A 385 2.22 -17.17 -4.06
C PHE A 385 0.89 -16.41 -4.19
N ALA A 386 0.43 -16.17 -5.42
CA ALA A 386 -0.86 -15.54 -5.67
C ALA A 386 -2.05 -16.40 -5.17
N THR A 387 -1.94 -17.71 -5.35
CA THR A 387 -2.96 -18.68 -4.89
C THR A 387 -3.06 -18.68 -3.37
N TRP A 388 -1.93 -18.72 -2.67
CA TRP A 388 -1.85 -18.67 -1.22
C TRP A 388 -2.46 -17.37 -0.66
N LEU A 389 -2.08 -16.20 -1.20
CA LEU A 389 -2.64 -14.91 -0.79
C LEU A 389 -4.17 -14.87 -0.94
N THR A 390 -4.67 -15.37 -2.06
CA THR A 390 -6.11 -15.43 -2.34
C THR A 390 -6.83 -16.36 -1.37
N ALA A 391 -6.26 -17.55 -1.10
CA ALA A 391 -6.81 -18.51 -0.16
C ALA A 391 -6.86 -17.95 1.27
N TYR A 392 -5.79 -17.26 1.69
CA TYR A 392 -5.75 -16.60 3.00
C TYR A 392 -6.85 -15.54 3.15
N ARG A 393 -7.03 -14.67 2.14
CA ARG A 393 -8.08 -13.66 2.19
C ARG A 393 -9.47 -14.27 2.30
N ILE A 394 -9.78 -15.32 1.52
CA ILE A 394 -11.07 -16.02 1.59
C ILE A 394 -11.30 -16.58 3.00
N ALA A 395 -10.28 -17.19 3.60
CA ALA A 395 -10.37 -17.72 4.96
C ALA A 395 -10.62 -16.61 5.99
N ALA A 396 -9.84 -15.52 5.93
CA ALA A 396 -9.96 -14.39 6.84
C ALA A 396 -11.35 -13.72 6.76
N THR A 397 -11.89 -13.51 5.55
CA THR A 397 -13.23 -12.92 5.39
C THR A 397 -14.36 -13.85 5.83
N ARG A 398 -14.13 -15.16 5.82
CA ARG A 398 -15.13 -16.15 6.26
C ARG A 398 -15.23 -16.19 7.78
N GLU A 399 -14.09 -16.15 8.47
CA GLU A 399 -14.03 -16.13 9.93
C GLU A 399 -14.77 -14.90 10.49
N GLU A 400 -14.57 -13.73 9.88
CA GLU A 400 -15.32 -12.52 10.23
C GLU A 400 -16.84 -12.68 10.08
N SER A 401 -17.33 -13.49 9.14
CA SER A 401 -18.77 -13.69 8.92
C SER A 401 -19.42 -14.73 9.85
N GLU A 402 -18.64 -15.64 10.44
CA GLU A 402 -19.15 -16.69 11.34
C GLU A 402 -19.25 -16.19 12.80
N ASP A 403 -18.61 -15.06 13.14
CA ASP A 403 -18.63 -14.44 14.47
C ASP A 403 -19.79 -13.44 14.70
N TRP A 404 -20.58 -13.14 13.66
CA TRP A 404 -21.82 -12.33 13.74
C TRP A 404 -23.08 -13.20 13.74
#